data_AF-A0A2H5ZHQ2-F1
#
_entry.id   AF-A0A2H5ZHQ2-F1
#
_cell.length_a   1.000
_cell.length_b   1.000
_cell.length_c   1.000
_cell.angle_alpha   90.00
_cell.angle_beta   90.00
_cell.angle_gamma   90.00
#
_symmetry.space_group_name_H-M   'P 1'
#
loop_
_entity.id
_entity.type
_entity.pdbx_description
1 polymer ?
#
loop_
_entity_poly.entity_id
_entity_poly.type
_entity_poly.pdbx_seq_one_letter_code
_entity_poly.pdbx_strand_id
1 'polypeptide(L)'
;MWLAAPGFRAILLLAISGIALVGVRSSALGFTLFDDRVDLPAAQAAAVAARWNAATPSGPDMPSLYDAIQVGVAPNLLSQLGIADEVARHYGVDADALEELARRAVHDGVRSWEHGPLRFDVVFDAPVVPQSPREGYEIDIFVGEAGTFFGWTYATWRYDAERLLTNGSRVPGNAFVGADIAINQSRVAEAARALMAIGQPLEVLAAAFQVLVAHEVGHAIGLGHPNEGRFLDTDNDPFNMMFIDPRDPVRDLQVWPNPRNPPVAVLPIMWGGLSQTDPASLLALLRRLRDPSLAPDDVAGRDVLYPSLESPSATPTRSPTPSPTARATWSASPTPTPQATATPTPRFCPGDCGGDGSVTVDEIVLLVNIALDRVSQDQCRAGDRDGNLQITIDEIVLAVRSALLGCEALVPTSPNQLPSPS
;
A
#
# COMPACT_ATOMS: atom_id res chain seq x y z
N MET A 1 -2.01 -53.51 -11.34
CA MET A 1 -0.75 -53.29 -10.58
C MET A 1 0.11 -52.30 -11.34
N TRP A 2 -0.22 -50.99 -11.35
CA TRP A 2 0.64 -49.89 -11.85
C TRP A 2 -0.03 -48.56 -11.48
N LEU A 3 -0.03 -48.21 -10.18
CA LEU A 3 -0.35 -46.86 -9.67
C LEU A 3 0.28 -46.73 -8.28
N ALA A 4 1.61 -46.61 -8.25
CA ALA A 4 2.37 -46.24 -7.06
C ALA A 4 3.76 -45.75 -7.51
N ALA A 5 3.85 -44.50 -7.97
CA ALA A 5 5.13 -43.83 -8.14
C ALA A 5 5.01 -42.39 -7.61
N PRO A 6 5.83 -41.98 -6.62
CA PRO A 6 5.72 -40.69 -5.93
C PRO A 6 6.15 -39.47 -6.77
N GLY A 7 6.42 -39.63 -8.06
CA GLY A 7 6.95 -38.57 -8.93
C GLY A 7 5.91 -37.67 -9.61
N PHE A 8 4.63 -38.07 -9.68
CA PHE A 8 3.64 -37.33 -10.49
C PHE A 8 3.08 -36.07 -9.78
N ARG A 9 3.09 -36.02 -8.45
CA ARG A 9 2.74 -34.81 -7.66
C ARG A 9 3.85 -33.74 -7.68
N ALA A 10 5.12 -34.14 -7.82
CA ALA A 10 6.24 -33.21 -7.86
C ALA A 10 6.31 -32.42 -9.18
N ILE A 11 5.91 -33.04 -10.30
CA ILE A 11 5.95 -32.38 -11.62
C ILE A 11 4.81 -31.35 -11.78
N LEU A 12 3.66 -31.58 -11.16
CA LEU A 12 2.57 -30.59 -11.16
C LEU A 12 2.85 -29.39 -10.23
N LEU A 13 3.58 -29.61 -9.12
CA LEU A 13 4.06 -28.52 -8.24
C LEU A 13 5.22 -27.73 -8.87
N LEU A 14 6.05 -28.36 -9.70
CA LEU A 14 7.10 -27.70 -10.49
C LEU A 14 6.55 -26.89 -11.68
N ALA A 15 5.38 -27.24 -12.21
CA ALA A 15 4.69 -26.40 -13.19
C ALA A 15 4.05 -25.14 -12.56
N ILE A 16 3.80 -25.14 -11.25
CA ILE A 16 3.26 -23.98 -10.51
C ILE A 16 4.38 -23.14 -9.87
N SER A 17 5.55 -23.71 -9.58
CA SER A 17 6.68 -22.98 -8.95
C SER A 17 7.70 -22.41 -9.95
N GLY A 18 7.50 -22.66 -11.25
CA GLY A 18 8.34 -22.19 -12.35
C GLY A 18 8.01 -20.79 -12.88
N ILE A 19 7.13 -20.04 -12.23
CA ILE A 19 7.07 -18.58 -12.40
C ILE A 19 7.99 -17.99 -11.34
N ALA A 20 9.20 -17.68 -11.77
CA ALA A 20 10.08 -16.78 -11.06
C ALA A 20 9.29 -15.53 -10.67
N LEU A 21 8.96 -15.37 -9.39
CA LEU A 21 8.89 -14.05 -8.77
C LEU A 21 10.32 -13.51 -8.74
N VAL A 22 10.81 -13.15 -9.93
CA VAL A 22 11.74 -12.02 -10.06
C VAL A 22 11.09 -10.91 -9.25
N GLY A 23 11.80 -10.42 -8.24
CA GLY A 23 11.30 -9.39 -7.33
C GLY A 23 10.55 -8.33 -8.14
N VAL A 24 9.26 -8.18 -7.87
CA VAL A 24 8.45 -7.12 -8.46
C VAL A 24 9.07 -5.84 -7.93
N ARG A 25 9.97 -5.24 -8.71
CA ARG A 25 10.35 -3.85 -8.50
C ARG A 25 9.03 -3.08 -8.61
N SER A 26 8.71 -2.28 -7.60
CA SER A 26 7.56 -1.37 -7.63
C SER A 26 7.81 -0.30 -8.71
N SER A 27 7.47 -0.65 -9.95
CA SER A 27 7.49 0.18 -11.15
C SER A 27 6.13 0.86 -11.34
N ALA A 28 6.11 2.15 -11.69
CA ALA A 28 4.91 2.88 -12.09
C ALA A 28 4.79 2.86 -13.62
N LEU A 29 3.62 2.51 -14.18
CA LEU A 29 3.34 2.60 -15.62
C LEU A 29 2.73 3.97 -16.03
N GLY A 30 2.28 4.75 -15.07
CA GLY A 30 1.39 5.89 -15.27
C GLY A 30 0.02 5.68 -14.65
N PHE A 31 -0.73 6.77 -14.46
CA PHE A 31 -2.06 6.76 -13.85
C PHE A 31 -3.14 7.16 -14.86
N THR A 32 -4.40 6.94 -14.50
CA THR A 32 -5.54 7.43 -15.30
C THR A 32 -6.52 8.19 -14.42
N LEU A 33 -7.11 9.22 -15.00
CA LEU A 33 -8.09 10.07 -14.35
C LEU A 33 -9.49 9.64 -14.74
N PHE A 34 -10.41 9.77 -13.80
CA PHE A 34 -11.82 9.64 -14.07
C PHE A 34 -12.30 10.83 -14.91
N ASP A 35 -13.10 10.57 -15.96
CA ASP A 35 -13.50 11.56 -16.97
C ASP A 35 -12.28 12.22 -17.67
N ASP A 36 -11.37 11.40 -18.21
CA ASP A 36 -10.17 11.87 -18.90
C ASP A 36 -10.48 12.47 -20.28
N ARG A 37 -10.79 13.77 -20.30
CA ARG A 37 -11.12 14.54 -21.52
C ARG A 37 -10.12 14.39 -22.67
N VAL A 38 -10.37 13.44 -23.58
CA VAL A 38 -9.48 13.09 -24.70
C VAL A 38 -9.32 14.22 -25.73
N ASP A 39 -10.26 15.16 -25.73
CA ASP A 39 -10.23 16.39 -26.52
C ASP A 39 -9.22 17.43 -26.01
N LEU A 40 -8.71 17.25 -24.78
CA LEU A 40 -7.76 18.15 -24.15
C LEU A 40 -6.34 17.55 -24.07
N PRO A 41 -5.28 18.39 -24.15
CA PRO A 41 -3.93 18.01 -23.74
C PRO A 41 -3.90 17.41 -22.33
N ALA A 42 -2.96 16.50 -22.05
CA ALA A 42 -2.86 15.78 -20.78
C ALA A 42 -2.93 16.69 -19.55
N ALA A 43 -2.08 17.72 -19.49
CA ALA A 43 -2.06 18.70 -18.40
C ALA A 43 -3.41 19.43 -18.22
N GLN A 44 -4.08 19.78 -19.32
CA GLN A 44 -5.40 20.44 -19.26
C GLN A 44 -6.50 19.49 -18.82
N ALA A 45 -6.48 18.24 -19.31
CA ALA A 45 -7.40 17.20 -18.87
C ALA A 45 -7.26 16.94 -17.36
N ALA A 46 -6.03 16.84 -16.86
CA ALA A 46 -5.74 16.70 -15.43
C ALA A 46 -6.19 17.92 -14.61
N ALA A 47 -6.01 19.13 -15.15
CA ALA A 47 -6.47 20.35 -14.50
C ALA A 47 -8.01 20.39 -14.32
N VAL A 48 -8.77 19.87 -15.28
CA VAL A 48 -10.26 19.90 -15.24
C VAL A 48 -10.90 18.63 -14.65
N ALA A 49 -10.14 17.55 -14.48
CA ALA A 49 -10.60 16.25 -13.95
C ALA A 49 -11.35 16.40 -12.63
N ALA A 50 -12.35 15.54 -12.40
CA ALA A 50 -13.22 15.60 -11.23
C ALA A 50 -12.45 15.30 -9.94
N ARG A 51 -12.63 16.14 -8.92
CA ARG A 51 -11.94 16.00 -7.61
C ARG A 51 -12.66 16.77 -6.50
N TRP A 52 -12.52 16.38 -5.24
CA TRP A 52 -13.12 17.09 -4.10
C TRP A 52 -12.53 18.49 -3.93
N ASN A 53 -13.32 19.45 -3.47
CA ASN A 53 -12.83 20.81 -3.19
C ASN A 53 -12.05 20.83 -1.86
N ALA A 54 -10.93 21.54 -1.80
CA ALA A 54 -10.13 21.69 -0.57
C ALA A 54 -10.73 22.66 0.44
N ALA A 55 -11.68 23.50 0.01
CA ALA A 55 -12.44 24.38 0.89
C ALA A 55 -13.93 24.12 0.70
N THR A 56 -14.71 24.50 1.71
CA THR A 56 -16.17 24.59 1.59
C THR A 56 -16.49 25.49 0.38
N PRO A 57 -17.20 25.00 -0.65
CA PRO A 57 -17.55 25.80 -1.82
C PRO A 57 -18.36 27.04 -1.41
N SER A 58 -18.54 27.97 -2.34
CA SER A 58 -19.39 29.16 -2.21
C SER A 58 -20.90 28.85 -2.11
N GLY A 59 -21.29 27.78 -1.40
CA GLY A 59 -22.64 27.36 -1.09
C GLY A 59 -22.65 26.44 0.15
N PRO A 60 -23.61 26.59 1.09
CA PRO A 60 -23.57 25.99 2.43
C PRO A 60 -23.74 24.46 2.52
N ASP A 61 -24.02 23.75 1.42
CA ASP A 61 -24.44 22.34 1.45
C ASP A 61 -23.59 21.41 0.56
N MET A 62 -22.34 21.77 0.28
CA MET A 62 -21.48 20.99 -0.61
C MET A 62 -20.34 20.34 0.18
N PRO A 63 -20.28 19.00 0.22
CA PRO A 63 -19.22 18.31 0.93
C PRO A 63 -17.84 18.61 0.32
N SER A 64 -16.81 18.57 1.15
CA SER A 64 -15.47 19.05 0.80
C SER A 64 -14.41 18.49 1.74
N LEU A 65 -13.16 18.48 1.30
CA LEU A 65 -12.04 18.02 2.11
C LEU A 65 -11.81 18.85 3.39
N TYR A 66 -12.41 20.05 3.48
CA TYR A 66 -12.32 20.89 4.69
C TYR A 66 -12.92 20.20 5.92
N ASP A 67 -14.02 19.48 5.73
CA ASP A 67 -14.77 18.81 6.80
C ASP A 67 -14.41 17.32 6.95
N ALA A 68 -13.25 16.92 6.39
CA ALA A 68 -12.85 15.52 6.20
C ALA A 68 -13.77 14.76 5.21
N ILE A 69 -13.24 13.71 4.57
CA ILE A 69 -14.09 12.81 3.79
C ILE A 69 -14.94 12.01 4.76
N GLN A 70 -16.24 12.28 4.75
CA GLN A 70 -17.19 11.56 5.60
C GLN A 70 -17.64 10.28 4.89
N VAL A 71 -17.49 9.15 5.58
CA VAL A 71 -17.73 7.82 5.04
C VAL A 71 -18.80 7.09 5.84
N GLY A 72 -19.95 6.87 5.21
CA GLY A 72 -20.99 5.99 5.71
C GLY A 72 -20.71 4.55 5.29
N VAL A 73 -20.76 3.60 6.24
CA VAL A 73 -20.66 2.17 5.93
C VAL A 73 -21.93 1.49 6.42
N ALA A 74 -22.63 0.80 5.52
CA ALA A 74 -23.87 0.13 5.85
C ALA A 74 -23.60 -0.95 6.91
N PRO A 75 -24.40 -1.04 7.97
CA PRO A 75 -24.20 -2.04 9.00
C PRO A 75 -24.45 -3.45 8.46
N ASN A 76 -23.75 -4.44 9.01
CA ASN A 76 -23.89 -5.86 8.66
C ASN A 76 -23.63 -6.13 7.18
N LEU A 77 -22.61 -5.50 6.62
CA LEU A 77 -22.30 -5.55 5.18
C LEU A 77 -22.02 -7.00 4.76
N LEU A 78 -21.30 -7.79 5.57
CA LEU A 78 -21.03 -9.19 5.26
C LEU A 78 -22.28 -10.07 5.41
N SER A 79 -23.13 -9.80 6.39
CA SER A 79 -24.45 -10.44 6.46
C SER A 79 -25.28 -10.14 5.21
N GLN A 80 -25.25 -8.92 4.69
CA GLN A 80 -25.94 -8.54 3.46
C GLN A 80 -25.32 -9.23 2.23
N LEU A 81 -24.01 -9.50 2.23
CA LEU A 81 -23.36 -10.34 1.21
C LEU A 81 -23.89 -11.79 1.21
N GLY A 82 -24.53 -12.25 2.29
CA GLY A 82 -25.14 -13.58 2.38
C GLY A 82 -24.14 -14.75 2.44
N ILE A 83 -22.89 -14.46 2.81
CA ILE A 83 -21.80 -15.46 2.88
C ILE A 83 -21.22 -15.66 4.28
N ALA A 84 -21.63 -14.85 5.26
CA ALA A 84 -21.06 -14.87 6.60
C ALA A 84 -21.09 -16.27 7.23
N ASP A 85 -22.25 -16.93 7.27
CA ASP A 85 -22.41 -18.28 7.85
C ASP A 85 -21.65 -19.37 7.09
N GLU A 86 -21.45 -19.19 5.79
CA GLU A 86 -20.70 -20.12 4.95
C GLU A 86 -19.20 -20.02 5.24
N VAL A 87 -18.68 -18.80 5.24
CA VAL A 87 -17.27 -18.49 5.52
C VAL A 87 -16.92 -18.84 6.97
N ALA A 88 -17.77 -18.47 7.93
CA ALA A 88 -17.61 -18.79 9.34
C ALA A 88 -17.47 -20.29 9.58
N ARG A 89 -18.37 -21.10 8.98
CA ARG A 89 -18.29 -22.57 9.06
C ARG A 89 -17.06 -23.15 8.37
N HIS A 90 -16.64 -22.58 7.24
CA HIS A 90 -15.48 -23.07 6.50
C HIS A 90 -14.18 -22.89 7.30
N TYR A 91 -13.98 -21.71 7.90
CA TYR A 91 -12.76 -21.39 8.64
C TYR A 91 -12.84 -21.70 10.15
N GLY A 92 -14.01 -22.12 10.64
CA GLY A 92 -14.21 -22.41 12.06
C GLY A 92 -14.12 -21.17 12.95
N VAL A 93 -14.58 -20.02 12.43
CA VAL A 93 -14.59 -18.73 13.13
C VAL A 93 -16.01 -18.31 13.47
N ASP A 94 -16.14 -17.42 14.45
CA ASP A 94 -17.42 -16.82 14.83
C ASP A 94 -17.90 -15.81 13.78
N ALA A 95 -19.22 -15.75 13.54
CA ALA A 95 -19.79 -14.87 12.51
C ALA A 95 -19.66 -13.39 12.87
N ASP A 96 -19.74 -13.02 14.15
CA ASP A 96 -19.55 -11.63 14.60
C ASP A 96 -18.09 -11.21 14.45
N ALA A 97 -17.15 -12.12 14.74
CA ALA A 97 -15.72 -11.89 14.50
C ALA A 97 -15.41 -11.69 13.00
N LEU A 98 -16.16 -12.36 12.13
CA LEU A 98 -16.03 -12.22 10.69
C LEU A 98 -16.62 -10.91 10.17
N GLU A 99 -17.76 -10.47 10.70
CA GLU A 99 -18.33 -9.14 10.40
C GLU A 99 -17.38 -8.02 10.85
N GLU A 100 -16.76 -8.16 12.02
CA GLU A 100 -15.72 -7.24 12.49
C GLU A 100 -14.50 -7.22 11.57
N LEU A 101 -14.07 -8.37 11.06
CA LEU A 101 -12.99 -8.45 10.07
C LEU A 101 -13.36 -7.76 8.76
N ALA A 102 -14.59 -7.93 8.28
CA ALA A 102 -15.09 -7.25 7.10
C ALA A 102 -15.12 -5.73 7.30
N ARG A 103 -15.59 -5.24 8.46
CA ARG A 103 -15.57 -3.82 8.80
C ARG A 103 -14.14 -3.26 8.78
N ARG A 104 -13.18 -3.95 9.39
CA ARG A 104 -11.76 -3.54 9.32
C ARG A 104 -11.25 -3.48 7.90
N ALA A 105 -11.54 -4.49 7.07
CA ALA A 105 -11.14 -4.50 5.67
C ALA A 105 -11.73 -3.32 4.87
N VAL A 106 -12.98 -2.91 5.14
CA VAL A 106 -13.58 -1.70 4.55
C VAL A 106 -12.82 -0.46 5.01
N HIS A 107 -12.63 -0.30 6.32
CA HIS A 107 -11.91 0.86 6.87
C HIS A 107 -10.48 0.94 6.32
N ASP A 108 -9.75 -0.17 6.29
CA ASP A 108 -8.38 -0.22 5.78
C ASP A 108 -8.33 0.06 4.28
N GLY A 109 -9.36 -0.35 3.51
CA GLY A 109 -9.45 -0.06 2.07
C GLY A 109 -9.69 1.42 1.79
N VAL A 110 -10.56 2.06 2.57
CA VAL A 110 -10.76 3.51 2.54
C VAL A 110 -9.48 4.22 2.96
N ARG A 111 -8.84 3.76 4.04
CA ARG A 111 -7.64 4.37 4.60
C ARG A 111 -6.37 4.18 3.78
N SER A 112 -6.33 3.24 2.83
CA SER A 112 -5.25 3.13 1.86
C SER A 112 -4.98 4.47 1.14
N TRP A 113 -5.98 5.35 1.04
CA TRP A 113 -5.85 6.65 0.40
C TRP A 113 -5.32 7.76 1.32
N GLU A 114 -5.26 7.56 2.64
CA GLU A 114 -4.75 8.52 3.63
C GLU A 114 -3.20 8.64 3.64
N HIS A 115 -2.49 7.85 2.84
CA HIS A 115 -1.02 7.84 2.84
C HIS A 115 -0.40 9.04 2.12
N GLY A 116 0.84 9.41 2.42
CA GLY A 116 1.56 10.49 1.73
C GLY A 116 1.37 11.89 2.34
N PRO A 117 1.82 12.96 1.65
CA PRO A 117 1.85 14.32 2.19
C PRO A 117 0.47 15.01 2.23
N LEU A 118 -0.56 14.36 1.68
CA LEU A 118 -1.94 14.78 1.77
C LEU A 118 -2.71 13.82 2.69
N ARG A 119 -3.41 14.37 3.67
CA ARG A 119 -4.30 13.62 4.56
C ARG A 119 -5.72 13.86 4.05
N PHE A 120 -6.32 12.86 3.39
CA PHE A 120 -7.76 12.76 3.47
C PHE A 120 -8.04 12.40 4.92
N ASP A 121 -8.38 13.37 5.76
CA ASP A 121 -8.92 12.99 7.05
C ASP A 121 -10.22 12.25 6.75
N VAL A 122 -10.37 11.03 7.26
CA VAL A 122 -11.58 10.23 7.04
C VAL A 122 -12.34 10.12 8.36
N VAL A 123 -13.64 10.44 8.31
CA VAL A 123 -14.55 10.30 9.45
C VAL A 123 -15.59 9.23 9.12
N PHE A 124 -15.68 8.21 9.98
CA PHE A 124 -16.63 7.10 9.84
C PHE A 124 -17.88 7.29 10.72
N ASP A 125 -18.76 6.28 10.73
CA ASP A 125 -19.94 6.12 11.62
C ASP A 125 -21.13 7.02 11.31
N ALA A 126 -21.36 7.10 10.02
CA ALA A 126 -22.23 8.02 9.34
C ALA A 126 -23.49 7.27 8.81
N PRO A 127 -24.75 7.70 9.05
CA PRO A 127 -25.94 7.08 8.46
C PRO A 127 -26.00 7.09 6.92
N VAL A 128 -25.92 5.89 6.34
CA VAL A 128 -25.91 5.68 4.88
C VAL A 128 -27.26 6.00 4.21
N VAL A 129 -27.21 6.67 3.05
CA VAL A 129 -28.37 6.87 2.16
C VAL A 129 -28.09 6.27 0.78
N PRO A 130 -28.46 4.98 0.54
CA PRO A 130 -28.05 4.28 -0.68
C PRO A 130 -28.59 4.92 -1.98
N GLN A 131 -27.72 4.97 -2.99
CA GLN A 131 -28.02 5.45 -4.35
C GLN A 131 -28.55 6.88 -4.42
N SER A 132 -28.18 7.72 -3.44
CA SER A 132 -28.45 9.14 -3.43
C SER A 132 -27.15 9.90 -3.14
N PRO A 133 -26.21 10.01 -4.09
CA PRO A 133 -24.89 10.56 -3.81
C PRO A 133 -24.89 11.98 -3.23
N ARG A 134 -26.00 12.71 -3.33
CA ARG A 134 -26.16 14.08 -2.81
C ARG A 134 -26.82 14.17 -1.44
N GLU A 135 -27.32 13.06 -0.92
CA GLU A 135 -28.01 12.98 0.36
C GLU A 135 -27.27 11.97 1.23
N GLY A 136 -27.07 12.26 2.51
CA GLY A 136 -26.24 11.40 3.37
C GLY A 136 -24.80 11.89 3.40
N TYR A 137 -23.85 10.97 3.21
CA TYR A 137 -22.41 11.21 3.40
C TYR A 137 -21.66 11.46 2.11
N GLU A 138 -20.40 11.90 2.22
CA GLU A 138 -19.59 12.17 1.03
C GLU A 138 -19.34 10.89 0.23
N ILE A 139 -19.06 9.80 0.96
CA ILE A 139 -18.89 8.45 0.42
C ILE A 139 -19.75 7.46 1.21
N ASP A 140 -20.75 6.88 0.58
CA ASP A 140 -21.58 5.84 1.18
C ASP A 140 -21.23 4.45 0.62
N ILE A 141 -20.95 3.48 1.49
CA ILE A 141 -20.59 2.11 1.12
C ILE A 141 -21.70 1.15 1.56
N PHE A 142 -22.31 0.44 0.61
CA PHE A 142 -23.41 -0.49 0.89
C PHE A 142 -23.36 -1.72 -0.02
N VAL A 143 -24.11 -2.77 0.32
CA VAL A 143 -24.33 -3.90 -0.59
C VAL A 143 -25.43 -3.54 -1.56
N GLY A 144 -25.16 -3.70 -2.86
CA GLY A 144 -26.12 -3.40 -3.91
C GLY A 144 -25.86 -4.19 -5.19
N GLU A 145 -26.70 -3.98 -6.19
CA GLU A 145 -26.51 -4.56 -7.51
C GLU A 145 -25.55 -3.70 -8.34
N ALA A 146 -24.41 -4.27 -8.74
CA ALA A 146 -23.43 -3.64 -9.63
C ALA A 146 -23.29 -4.40 -10.95
N GLY A 147 -24.34 -5.12 -11.39
CA GLY A 147 -24.33 -5.89 -12.63
C GLY A 147 -23.21 -6.95 -12.65
N THR A 148 -22.30 -6.88 -13.63
CA THR A 148 -21.18 -7.82 -13.76
C THR A 148 -19.96 -7.48 -12.90
N PHE A 149 -19.94 -6.31 -12.27
CA PHE A 149 -18.79 -5.75 -11.55
C PHE A 149 -18.75 -6.23 -10.09
N PHE A 150 -17.56 -6.27 -9.46
CA PHE A 150 -17.44 -6.55 -8.02
C PHE A 150 -17.91 -5.37 -7.15
N GLY A 151 -17.75 -4.15 -7.65
CA GLY A 151 -18.25 -2.92 -7.07
C GLY A 151 -18.65 -1.94 -8.16
N TRP A 152 -19.35 -0.88 -7.77
CA TRP A 152 -19.63 0.24 -8.66
C TRP A 152 -19.71 1.54 -7.88
N THR A 153 -19.02 2.55 -8.39
CA THR A 153 -19.02 3.89 -7.82
C THR A 153 -19.94 4.84 -8.62
N TYR A 154 -21.00 5.33 -7.97
CA TYR A 154 -21.89 6.36 -8.46
C TYR A 154 -21.43 7.74 -7.97
N ALA A 155 -20.53 8.37 -8.71
CA ALA A 155 -20.08 9.72 -8.39
C ALA A 155 -20.94 10.79 -9.08
N THR A 156 -21.15 11.92 -8.41
CA THR A 156 -21.76 13.12 -8.98
C THR A 156 -20.82 14.32 -8.82
N TRP A 157 -20.71 15.14 -9.85
CA TRP A 157 -19.90 16.36 -9.81
C TRP A 157 -20.62 17.54 -10.46
N ARG A 158 -20.12 18.74 -10.17
CA ARG A 158 -20.55 20.00 -10.77
C ARG A 158 -19.33 20.84 -11.13
N TYR A 159 -19.44 21.62 -12.19
CA TYR A 159 -18.38 22.57 -12.52
C TYR A 159 -18.30 23.68 -11.47
N ASP A 160 -17.09 23.95 -11.00
CA ASP A 160 -16.76 25.05 -10.08
C ASP A 160 -15.62 25.87 -10.68
N ALA A 161 -15.87 27.16 -10.92
CA ALA A 161 -14.92 28.08 -11.50
C ALA A 161 -13.79 28.48 -10.52
N GLU A 162 -14.04 28.35 -9.21
CA GLU A 162 -13.15 28.78 -8.14
C GLU A 162 -12.63 27.60 -7.30
N ARG A 163 -12.73 26.37 -7.85
CA ARG A 163 -12.33 25.12 -7.18
C ARG A 163 -10.92 25.25 -6.60
N LEU A 164 -10.82 25.06 -5.28
CA LEU A 164 -9.58 25.18 -4.53
C LEU A 164 -8.89 23.82 -4.45
N LEU A 165 -7.60 23.78 -4.80
CA LEU A 165 -6.75 22.63 -4.58
C LEU A 165 -6.11 22.69 -3.20
N THR A 166 -5.67 21.54 -2.72
CA THR A 166 -5.03 21.35 -1.41
C THR A 166 -3.68 22.07 -1.26
N ASN A 167 -3.02 22.44 -2.36
CA ASN A 167 -1.84 23.30 -2.36
C ASN A 167 -2.16 24.81 -2.33
N GLY A 168 -3.45 25.17 -2.25
CA GLY A 168 -3.95 26.56 -2.22
C GLY A 168 -4.17 27.21 -3.58
N SER A 169 -3.87 26.53 -4.69
CA SER A 169 -4.14 27.05 -6.04
C SER A 169 -5.62 26.94 -6.40
N ARG A 170 -6.11 27.87 -7.24
CA ARG A 170 -7.48 27.84 -7.78
C ARG A 170 -7.46 27.42 -9.24
N VAL A 171 -8.15 26.34 -9.56
CA VAL A 171 -8.18 25.76 -10.91
C VAL A 171 -9.61 25.36 -11.27
N PRO A 172 -10.25 26.03 -12.25
CA PRO A 172 -11.60 25.70 -12.67
C PRO A 172 -11.73 24.24 -13.09
N GLY A 173 -12.83 23.57 -12.70
CA GLY A 173 -13.07 22.19 -13.10
C GLY A 173 -14.21 21.52 -12.33
N ASN A 174 -14.35 20.21 -12.51
CA ASN A 174 -15.42 19.44 -11.89
C ASN A 174 -15.13 19.17 -10.40
N ALA A 175 -15.98 19.64 -9.50
CA ALA A 175 -15.93 19.31 -8.08
C ALA A 175 -16.90 18.17 -7.76
N PHE A 176 -16.43 17.13 -7.06
CA PHE A 176 -17.34 16.11 -6.52
C PHE A 176 -18.33 16.76 -5.54
N VAL A 177 -19.55 16.25 -5.57
CA VAL A 177 -20.63 16.67 -4.66
C VAL A 177 -21.19 15.50 -3.87
N GLY A 178 -20.54 14.33 -3.99
CA GLY A 178 -21.12 13.05 -3.60
C GLY A 178 -20.62 11.85 -4.39
N ALA A 179 -20.39 10.73 -3.70
CA ALA A 179 -20.13 9.42 -4.31
C ALA A 179 -20.75 8.28 -3.50
N ASP A 180 -21.36 7.31 -4.18
CA ASP A 180 -21.89 6.10 -3.55
C ASP A 180 -21.19 4.87 -4.10
N ILE A 181 -20.83 3.93 -3.24
CA ILE A 181 -20.16 2.67 -3.59
C ILE A 181 -21.10 1.51 -3.30
N ALA A 182 -21.57 0.87 -4.37
CA ALA A 182 -22.31 -0.38 -4.29
C ALA A 182 -21.36 -1.57 -4.42
N ILE A 183 -21.25 -2.38 -3.35
CA ILE A 183 -20.53 -3.66 -3.37
C ILE A 183 -21.48 -4.74 -3.89
N ASN A 184 -21.06 -5.47 -4.93
CA ASN A 184 -21.89 -6.48 -5.56
C ASN A 184 -22.05 -7.72 -4.69
N GLN A 185 -23.27 -7.95 -4.22
CA GLN A 185 -23.61 -9.10 -3.40
C GLN A 185 -23.18 -10.42 -4.03
N SER A 186 -23.65 -10.68 -5.25
CA SER A 186 -23.48 -11.97 -5.93
C SER A 186 -22.02 -12.24 -6.28
N ARG A 187 -21.32 -11.24 -6.82
CA ARG A 187 -19.94 -11.40 -7.28
C ARG A 187 -18.98 -11.59 -6.13
N VAL A 188 -19.06 -10.75 -5.11
CA VAL A 188 -18.17 -10.88 -3.93
C VAL A 188 -18.38 -12.24 -3.26
N ALA A 189 -19.64 -12.69 -3.17
CA ALA A 189 -19.95 -14.03 -2.67
C ALA A 189 -19.33 -15.15 -3.51
N GLU A 190 -19.44 -15.09 -4.84
CA GLU A 190 -18.83 -16.06 -5.76
C GLU A 190 -17.30 -16.09 -5.64
N ALA A 191 -16.64 -14.92 -5.55
CA ALA A 191 -15.19 -14.85 -5.39
C ALA A 191 -14.73 -15.41 -4.04
N ALA A 192 -15.43 -15.11 -2.94
CA ALA A 192 -15.12 -15.69 -1.64
C ALA A 192 -15.20 -17.23 -1.67
N ARG A 193 -16.24 -17.79 -2.30
CA ARG A 193 -16.37 -19.24 -2.49
C ARG A 193 -15.25 -19.83 -3.34
N ALA A 194 -14.86 -19.15 -4.41
CA ALA A 194 -13.76 -19.60 -5.26
C ALA A 194 -12.43 -19.63 -4.49
N LEU A 195 -12.14 -18.61 -3.68
CA LEU A 195 -10.95 -18.55 -2.83
C LEU A 195 -10.93 -19.65 -1.75
N MET A 196 -12.07 -19.88 -1.10
CA MET A 196 -12.24 -21.01 -0.16
C MET A 196 -12.03 -22.36 -0.85
N ALA A 197 -12.57 -22.55 -2.05
CA ALA A 197 -12.47 -23.80 -2.79
C ALA A 197 -11.03 -24.17 -3.17
N ILE A 198 -10.16 -23.17 -3.40
CA ILE A 198 -8.73 -23.39 -3.66
C ILE A 198 -7.88 -23.32 -2.37
N GLY A 199 -8.51 -23.29 -1.19
CA GLY A 199 -7.85 -23.36 0.11
C GLY A 199 -7.08 -22.10 0.51
N GLN A 200 -7.50 -20.92 0.04
CA GLN A 200 -6.89 -19.67 0.52
C GLN A 200 -7.25 -19.42 1.99
N PRO A 201 -6.34 -18.80 2.77
CA PRO A 201 -6.59 -18.47 4.16
C PRO A 201 -7.59 -17.32 4.30
N LEU A 202 -8.19 -17.15 5.48
CA LEU A 202 -9.22 -16.12 5.72
C LEU A 202 -8.66 -14.69 5.50
N GLU A 203 -7.40 -14.48 5.83
CA GLU A 203 -6.69 -13.21 5.64
C GLU A 203 -6.61 -12.82 4.17
N VAL A 204 -6.55 -13.79 3.27
CA VAL A 204 -6.59 -13.55 1.82
C VAL A 204 -7.96 -13.04 1.38
N LEU A 205 -9.06 -13.58 1.93
CA LEU A 205 -10.40 -13.07 1.64
C LEU A 205 -10.55 -11.63 2.14
N ALA A 206 -10.06 -11.34 3.35
CA ALA A 206 -10.09 -10.00 3.92
C ALA A 206 -9.26 -9.00 3.09
N ALA A 207 -8.04 -9.38 2.67
CA ALA A 207 -7.20 -8.55 1.82
C ALA A 207 -7.82 -8.33 0.42
N ALA A 208 -8.48 -9.36 -0.14
CA ALA A 208 -9.18 -9.22 -1.42
C ALA A 208 -10.32 -8.20 -1.31
N PHE A 209 -11.06 -8.26 -0.20
CA PHE A 209 -12.15 -7.34 0.05
C PHE A 209 -11.64 -5.91 0.31
N GLN A 210 -10.54 -5.77 1.04
CA GLN A 210 -9.87 -4.48 1.23
C GLN A 210 -9.43 -3.86 -0.10
N VAL A 211 -8.82 -4.63 -1.00
CA VAL A 211 -8.39 -4.15 -2.34
C VAL A 211 -9.58 -3.71 -3.17
N LEU A 212 -10.70 -4.46 -3.14
CA LEU A 212 -11.94 -4.06 -3.81
C LEU A 212 -12.45 -2.72 -3.27
N VAL A 213 -12.50 -2.54 -1.95
CA VAL A 213 -12.94 -1.28 -1.34
C VAL A 213 -12.00 -0.14 -1.73
N ALA A 214 -10.68 -0.36 -1.67
CA ALA A 214 -9.70 0.64 -2.07
C ALA A 214 -9.87 1.04 -3.55
N HIS A 215 -10.18 0.08 -4.44
CA HIS A 215 -10.45 0.34 -5.85
C HIS A 215 -11.66 1.25 -6.07
N GLU A 216 -12.80 0.93 -5.44
CA GLU A 216 -14.00 1.76 -5.58
C GLU A 216 -13.82 3.15 -4.95
N VAL A 217 -13.11 3.25 -3.82
CA VAL A 217 -12.75 4.55 -3.24
C VAL A 217 -11.86 5.35 -4.18
N GLY A 218 -10.96 4.69 -4.93
CA GLY A 218 -10.17 5.34 -5.98
C GLY A 218 -11.03 6.02 -7.04
N HIS A 219 -12.13 5.40 -7.47
CA HIS A 219 -13.11 6.06 -8.34
C HIS A 219 -13.81 7.23 -7.65
N ALA A 220 -14.17 7.08 -6.37
CA ALA A 220 -14.85 8.11 -5.59
C ALA A 220 -13.97 9.36 -5.35
N ILE A 221 -12.66 9.24 -5.52
CA ILE A 221 -11.72 10.38 -5.47
C ILE A 221 -11.23 10.85 -6.84
N GLY A 222 -11.67 10.23 -7.94
CA GLY A 222 -11.43 10.72 -9.30
C GLY A 222 -10.36 9.97 -10.10
N LEU A 223 -9.98 8.75 -9.70
CA LEU A 223 -9.12 7.89 -10.50
C LEU A 223 -9.92 6.99 -11.44
N GLY A 224 -9.36 6.77 -12.63
CA GLY A 224 -9.93 5.89 -13.65
C GLY A 224 -9.10 4.62 -13.83
N HIS A 225 -9.57 3.73 -14.69
CA HIS A 225 -8.84 2.51 -15.01
C HIS A 225 -7.69 2.80 -15.99
N PRO A 226 -6.44 2.44 -15.65
CA PRO A 226 -5.31 2.59 -16.55
C PRO A 226 -5.56 1.90 -17.88
N ASN A 227 -6.04 0.66 -17.85
CA ASN A 227 -6.28 -0.16 -19.03
C ASN A 227 -7.52 0.24 -19.86
N GLU A 228 -8.25 1.30 -19.50
CA GLU A 228 -9.48 1.72 -20.20
C GLU A 228 -9.47 3.21 -20.59
N GLY A 229 -8.53 4.01 -20.07
CA GLY A 229 -8.37 5.43 -20.40
C GLY A 229 -6.97 5.78 -20.91
N ARG A 230 -6.64 7.08 -20.89
CA ARG A 230 -5.27 7.53 -21.17
C ARG A 230 -4.39 7.33 -19.95
N PHE A 231 -3.28 6.65 -20.16
CA PHE A 231 -2.18 6.59 -19.22
C PHE A 231 -1.43 7.93 -19.25
N LEU A 232 -1.35 8.56 -18.09
CA LEU A 232 -0.66 9.82 -17.88
C LEU A 232 0.61 9.54 -17.07
N ASP A 233 1.72 10.08 -17.56
CA ASP A 233 3.03 9.97 -16.94
C ASP A 233 3.79 11.29 -17.16
N THR A 234 4.79 11.55 -16.32
CA THR A 234 5.75 12.66 -16.47
C THR A 234 6.92 12.31 -17.40
N ASP A 235 7.17 11.02 -17.64
CA ASP A 235 8.23 10.57 -18.55
C ASP A 235 7.80 9.37 -19.42
N ASN A 236 8.77 8.71 -20.07
CA ASN A 236 8.55 7.55 -20.94
C ASN A 236 9.19 6.26 -20.37
N ASP A 237 9.54 6.23 -19.09
CA ASP A 237 10.06 5.07 -18.37
C ASP A 237 8.97 4.50 -17.44
N PRO A 238 8.27 3.43 -17.87
CA PRO A 238 7.15 2.87 -17.14
C PRO A 238 7.63 1.93 -16.01
N PHE A 239 8.90 2.03 -15.62
CA PHE A 239 9.50 1.21 -14.59
C PHE A 239 9.97 1.98 -13.36
N ASN A 240 9.88 3.30 -13.40
CA ASN A 240 10.29 4.17 -12.29
C ASN A 240 9.06 4.64 -11.50
N MET A 241 9.28 5.39 -10.42
CA MET A 241 8.18 6.08 -9.75
C MET A 241 8.00 7.45 -10.39
N MET A 242 6.75 7.86 -10.60
CA MET A 242 6.43 9.22 -11.01
C MET A 242 6.61 10.20 -9.83
N PHE A 243 7.27 11.32 -10.08
CA PHE A 243 7.42 12.40 -9.10
C PHE A 243 6.59 13.61 -9.53
N ILE A 244 5.56 13.93 -8.74
CA ILE A 244 4.67 15.08 -9.00
C ILE A 244 5.18 16.29 -8.21
N ASP A 245 5.39 17.42 -8.89
CA ASP A 245 5.70 18.70 -8.22
C ASP A 245 4.41 19.24 -7.57
N PRO A 246 4.32 19.35 -6.23
CA PRO A 246 3.09 19.81 -5.59
C PRO A 246 2.78 21.30 -5.86
N ARG A 247 3.71 22.10 -6.38
CA ARG A 247 3.44 23.49 -6.80
C ARG A 247 2.93 23.58 -8.22
N ASP A 248 3.26 22.60 -9.06
CA ASP A 248 2.85 22.51 -10.46
C ASP A 248 2.60 21.05 -10.85
N PRO A 249 1.50 20.44 -10.37
CA PRO A 249 1.30 18.98 -10.45
C PRO A 249 0.94 18.48 -11.83
N VAL A 250 0.67 19.39 -12.77
CA VAL A 250 0.38 19.07 -14.17
C VAL A 250 1.58 19.30 -15.08
N ARG A 251 2.72 19.73 -14.49
CA ARG A 251 3.96 19.98 -15.21
C ARG A 251 4.44 18.72 -15.90
N ASP A 252 4.85 18.88 -17.15
CA ASP A 252 5.46 17.83 -17.98
C ASP A 252 4.58 16.58 -18.16
N LEU A 253 3.29 16.64 -17.77
CA LEU A 253 2.36 15.54 -17.91
C LEU A 253 2.09 15.24 -19.38
N GLN A 254 2.34 14.00 -19.77
CA GLN A 254 2.23 13.50 -21.13
C GLN A 254 1.41 12.21 -21.18
N VAL A 255 0.85 11.93 -22.36
CA VAL A 255 0.14 10.67 -22.60
C VAL A 255 1.16 9.62 -22.96
N TRP A 256 1.15 8.50 -22.22
CA TRP A 256 2.00 7.36 -22.50
C TRP A 256 1.82 6.87 -23.95
N PRO A 257 2.91 6.70 -24.72
CA PRO A 257 2.83 6.47 -26.15
C PRO A 257 2.28 5.10 -26.58
N ASN A 258 2.12 4.12 -25.68
CA ASN A 258 1.56 2.79 -26.00
C ASN A 258 0.39 2.38 -25.08
N PRO A 259 -0.83 2.87 -25.33
CA PRO A 259 -1.99 2.61 -24.47
C PRO A 259 -2.61 1.22 -24.64
N ARG A 260 -2.20 0.40 -25.62
CA ARG A 260 -2.93 -0.82 -26.03
C ARG A 260 -2.40 -2.14 -25.46
N ASN A 261 -1.28 -2.13 -24.73
CA ASN A 261 -0.72 -3.38 -24.22
C ASN A 261 0.19 -3.13 -22.99
N PRO A 262 -0.35 -2.63 -21.87
CA PRO A 262 0.43 -2.58 -20.64
C PRO A 262 0.79 -4.03 -20.25
N PRO A 263 2.08 -4.37 -20.07
CA PRO A 263 2.44 -5.69 -19.57
C PRO A 263 1.77 -5.89 -18.21
N VAL A 264 1.07 -7.02 -18.08
CA VAL A 264 0.20 -7.46 -16.97
C VAL A 264 0.93 -7.63 -15.61
N ALA A 265 2.11 -7.03 -15.45
CA ALA A 265 3.05 -7.24 -14.36
C ALA A 265 3.06 -6.12 -13.30
N VAL A 266 2.35 -5.01 -13.51
CA VAL A 266 2.16 -3.93 -12.53
C VAL A 266 0.65 -3.72 -12.41
N LEU A 267 0.04 -4.21 -11.32
CA LEU A 267 -1.39 -4.06 -11.11
C LEU A 267 -1.62 -2.89 -10.14
N PRO A 268 -1.86 -1.67 -10.65
CA PRO A 268 -2.42 -0.62 -9.82
C PRO A 268 -3.71 -1.11 -9.19
N ILE A 269 -4.06 -0.57 -8.03
CA ILE A 269 -5.35 -0.88 -7.41
C ILE A 269 -6.46 -0.54 -8.39
N MET A 270 -6.31 0.52 -9.19
CA MET A 270 -7.26 0.93 -10.22
C MET A 270 -7.31 0.04 -11.48
N TRP A 271 -6.79 -1.18 -11.47
CA TRP A 271 -6.89 -2.06 -12.63
C TRP A 271 -8.36 -2.46 -12.95
N GLY A 272 -8.86 -2.09 -14.13
CA GLY A 272 -10.24 -2.35 -14.57
C GLY A 272 -10.58 -3.82 -14.85
N GLY A 273 -9.59 -4.73 -14.77
CA GLY A 273 -9.85 -6.17 -14.85
C GLY A 273 -10.63 -6.73 -13.67
N LEU A 274 -10.83 -5.97 -12.58
CA LEU A 274 -11.81 -6.31 -11.54
C LEU A 274 -13.26 -6.28 -12.06
N SER A 275 -13.49 -5.76 -13.28
CA SER A 275 -14.82 -5.46 -13.78
C SER A 275 -15.49 -6.58 -14.61
N GLN A 276 -14.85 -7.75 -14.80
CA GLN A 276 -15.21 -8.66 -15.90
C GLN A 276 -15.58 -10.09 -15.49
N THR A 277 -16.38 -10.75 -16.33
CA THR A 277 -16.82 -12.16 -16.22
C THR A 277 -15.71 -13.19 -16.43
N ASP A 278 -14.44 -12.75 -16.51
CA ASP A 278 -13.28 -13.60 -16.77
C ASP A 278 -12.72 -14.15 -15.44
N PRO A 279 -12.54 -15.47 -15.28
CA PRO A 279 -11.83 -16.04 -14.13
C PRO A 279 -10.45 -15.43 -13.87
N ALA A 280 -9.79 -14.81 -14.86
CA ALA A 280 -8.55 -14.05 -14.69
C ALA A 280 -8.71 -12.78 -13.81
N SER A 281 -9.93 -12.28 -13.58
CA SER A 281 -10.21 -11.17 -12.66
C SER A 281 -9.91 -11.52 -11.20
N LEU A 282 -10.11 -12.79 -10.81
CA LEU A 282 -9.70 -13.30 -9.50
C LEU A 282 -8.18 -13.23 -9.34
N LEU A 283 -7.43 -13.41 -10.42
CA LEU A 283 -5.97 -13.30 -10.42
C LEU A 283 -5.49 -11.87 -10.13
N ALA A 284 -6.28 -10.85 -10.49
CA ALA A 284 -5.98 -9.46 -10.16
C ALA A 284 -6.09 -9.21 -8.64
N LEU A 285 -7.18 -9.68 -8.01
CA LEU A 285 -7.30 -9.70 -6.55
C LEU A 285 -6.10 -10.42 -5.91
N LEU A 286 -5.80 -11.64 -6.39
CA LEU A 286 -4.73 -12.49 -5.84
C LEU A 286 -3.33 -11.86 -5.85
N ARG A 287 -3.02 -11.01 -6.82
CA ARG A 287 -1.69 -10.38 -6.95
C ARG A 287 -1.46 -9.25 -5.94
N ARG A 288 -2.52 -8.55 -5.49
CA ARG A 288 -2.41 -7.45 -4.51
C ARG A 288 -2.64 -7.88 -3.06
N LEU A 289 -3.04 -9.12 -2.81
CA LEU A 289 -3.29 -9.61 -1.45
C LEU A 289 -2.11 -9.52 -0.49
N ARG A 290 -0.88 -9.57 -1.01
CA ARG A 290 0.33 -9.49 -0.17
C ARG A 290 0.67 -8.07 0.24
N ASP A 291 0.21 -7.09 -0.51
CA ASP A 291 0.43 -5.67 -0.24
C ASP A 291 -0.74 -4.84 -0.81
N PRO A 292 -1.74 -4.49 0.03
CA PRO A 292 -2.88 -3.68 -0.37
C PRO A 292 -2.59 -2.17 -0.31
N SER A 293 -1.33 -1.74 -0.08
CA SER A 293 -0.96 -0.33 -0.18
C SER A 293 -1.17 0.19 -1.60
N LEU A 294 -1.32 1.49 -1.78
CA LEU A 294 -1.38 2.10 -3.12
C LEU A 294 -0.13 1.76 -3.94
N ALA A 295 -0.32 1.51 -5.25
CA ALA A 295 0.81 1.38 -6.18
C ALA A 295 1.37 2.77 -6.50
N PRO A 296 2.61 2.87 -7.01
CA PRO A 296 3.16 4.14 -7.47
C PRO A 296 2.23 4.92 -8.42
N ASP A 297 1.51 4.22 -9.30
CA ASP A 297 0.53 4.81 -10.21
C ASP A 297 -0.66 5.43 -9.46
N ASP A 298 -1.22 4.70 -8.50
CA ASP A 298 -2.34 5.17 -7.68
C ASP A 298 -1.93 6.40 -6.84
N VAL A 299 -0.70 6.38 -6.29
CA VAL A 299 -0.10 7.49 -5.53
C VAL A 299 0.07 8.72 -6.39
N ALA A 300 0.65 8.59 -7.58
CA ALA A 300 0.89 9.72 -8.46
C ALA A 300 -0.42 10.29 -9.02
N GLY A 301 -1.39 9.45 -9.39
CA GLY A 301 -2.70 9.94 -9.81
C GLY A 301 -3.40 10.72 -8.70
N ARG A 302 -3.32 10.22 -7.46
CA ARG A 302 -3.80 10.96 -6.29
C ARG A 302 -3.05 12.28 -6.13
N ASP A 303 -1.72 12.30 -6.22
CA ASP A 303 -0.92 13.52 -6.00
C ASP A 303 -1.13 14.57 -7.11
N VAL A 304 -1.44 14.14 -8.34
CA VAL A 304 -1.87 15.04 -9.42
C VAL A 304 -3.24 15.67 -9.14
N LEU A 305 -4.18 14.88 -8.61
CA LEU A 305 -5.50 15.37 -8.25
C LEU A 305 -5.44 16.23 -6.98
N TYR A 306 -4.68 15.83 -5.98
CA TYR A 306 -4.64 16.48 -4.67
C TYR A 306 -3.19 16.75 -4.30
N PRO A 307 -2.58 17.81 -4.88
CA PRO A 307 -1.21 18.17 -4.57
C PRO A 307 -1.13 18.73 -3.14
N SER A 308 -0.23 18.22 -2.30
CA SER A 308 0.06 18.81 -0.99
C SER A 308 1.43 19.46 -0.99
N LEU A 309 1.52 20.72 -0.58
CA LEU A 309 2.79 21.27 -0.12
C LEU A 309 3.00 20.71 1.27
N GLU A 310 3.90 19.74 1.44
CA GLU A 310 4.30 19.30 2.78
C GLU A 310 4.55 20.54 3.66
N SER A 311 3.74 20.70 4.71
CA SER A 311 4.24 21.41 5.88
C SER A 311 5.32 20.52 6.50
N PRO A 312 6.47 21.08 6.92
CA PRO A 312 7.52 20.29 7.54
C PRO A 312 6.92 19.47 8.67
N SER A 313 7.13 18.15 8.57
CA SER A 313 6.63 17.12 9.47
C SER A 313 6.54 17.61 10.91
N ALA A 314 5.34 17.52 11.49
CA ALA A 314 5.11 17.84 12.89
C ALA A 314 6.10 17.05 13.76
N THR A 315 6.94 17.79 14.48
CA THR A 315 7.78 17.26 15.56
C THR A 315 6.93 16.35 16.44
N PRO A 316 7.35 15.12 16.78
CA PRO A 316 6.57 14.26 17.66
C PRO A 316 6.39 14.98 19.01
N THR A 317 5.18 15.46 19.26
CA THR A 317 4.81 16.09 20.53
C THR A 317 4.90 15.03 21.62
N ARG A 318 5.81 15.28 22.57
CA ARG A 318 6.09 14.41 23.72
C ARG A 318 4.84 14.16 24.56
N SER A 319 4.68 12.90 24.95
CA SER A 319 3.84 12.45 26.08
C SER A 319 4.20 13.20 27.38
N PRO A 320 3.23 13.57 28.24
CA PRO A 320 3.50 14.43 29.40
C PRO A 320 4.39 13.76 30.44
N THR A 321 5.39 14.51 30.91
CA THR A 321 6.36 14.11 31.96
C THR A 321 5.76 14.31 33.36
N PRO A 322 5.90 13.37 34.32
CA PRO A 322 5.49 13.57 35.71
C PRO A 322 6.41 14.54 36.49
N SER A 323 5.79 15.19 37.48
CA SER A 323 6.27 16.21 38.44
C SER A 323 7.59 15.86 39.18
N PRO A 324 8.43 16.86 39.56
CA PRO A 324 9.79 16.62 40.05
C PRO A 324 9.83 16.28 41.55
N THR A 325 10.74 15.38 41.96
CA THR A 325 11.12 15.19 43.38
C THR A 325 12.64 15.20 43.55
N ALA A 326 13.07 16.15 44.38
CA ALA A 326 14.28 16.28 45.20
C ALA A 326 15.69 16.07 44.62
N ARG A 327 16.44 17.18 44.74
CA ARG A 327 17.89 17.40 44.62
C ARG A 327 18.69 16.52 45.59
N ALA A 328 19.74 15.87 45.09
CA ALA A 328 20.83 15.34 45.91
C ALA A 328 22.18 15.86 45.41
N THR A 329 23.03 16.20 46.37
CA THR A 329 24.33 16.86 46.33
C THR A 329 25.45 15.98 45.81
N TRP A 330 26.34 16.56 45.00
CA TRP A 330 27.58 15.96 44.52
C TRP A 330 28.63 15.84 45.64
N SER A 331 29.34 14.71 45.67
CA SER A 331 30.56 14.47 46.47
C SER A 331 31.67 13.94 45.56
N ALA A 332 32.91 14.33 45.87
CA ALA A 332 34.06 14.33 44.97
C ALA A 332 34.61 12.96 44.54
N SER A 333 35.22 12.99 43.35
CA SER A 333 35.90 11.92 42.60
C SER A 333 37.20 11.42 43.26
N PRO A 334 37.49 10.10 43.17
CA PRO A 334 38.85 9.59 43.23
C PRO A 334 39.50 9.50 41.84
N THR A 335 40.83 9.67 41.83
CA THR A 335 41.79 9.69 40.73
C THR A 335 41.81 8.40 39.88
N PRO A 336 41.93 8.47 38.53
CA PRO A 336 41.94 7.28 37.67
C PRO A 336 43.27 6.53 37.70
N THR A 337 43.19 5.21 37.86
CA THR A 337 44.26 4.23 37.60
C THR A 337 44.32 3.96 36.08
N PRO A 338 45.50 3.78 35.45
CA PRO A 338 45.59 3.54 34.01
C PRO A 338 44.89 2.22 33.64
N GLN A 339 43.79 2.32 32.90
CA GLN A 339 43.06 1.17 32.36
C GLN A 339 43.77 0.66 31.10
N ALA A 340 43.99 -0.65 31.04
CA ALA A 340 44.62 -1.31 29.89
C ALA A 340 43.86 -1.01 28.59
N THR A 341 44.60 -0.66 27.54
CA THR A 341 44.10 -0.47 26.18
C THR A 341 43.42 -1.74 25.71
N ALA A 342 42.09 -1.70 25.53
CA ALA A 342 41.37 -2.78 24.88
C ALA A 342 41.83 -2.85 23.42
N THR A 343 42.48 -3.95 23.06
CA THR A 343 42.68 -4.33 21.66
C THR A 343 41.29 -4.39 21.00
N PRO A 344 41.02 -3.69 19.88
CA PRO A 344 39.73 -3.76 19.22
C PRO A 344 39.47 -5.22 18.83
N THR A 345 38.44 -5.82 19.42
CA THR A 345 37.86 -7.06 18.91
C THR A 345 37.35 -6.76 17.50
N PRO A 346 37.73 -7.53 16.47
CA PRO A 346 37.20 -7.35 15.14
C PRO A 346 35.68 -7.47 15.22
N ARG A 347 34.97 -6.39 14.88
CA ARG A 347 33.52 -6.36 14.85
C ARG A 347 33.08 -7.24 13.70
N PHE A 348 32.50 -8.39 14.00
CA PHE A 348 31.92 -9.24 12.97
C PHE A 348 30.61 -8.59 12.51
N CYS A 349 30.61 -8.04 11.30
CA CYS A 349 29.39 -7.57 10.65
C CYS A 349 28.87 -8.65 9.71
N PRO A 350 27.71 -9.27 9.99
CA PRO A 350 27.13 -10.25 9.09
C PRO A 350 26.93 -9.64 7.70
N GLY A 351 27.57 -10.24 6.70
CA GLY A 351 27.50 -9.84 5.29
C GLY A 351 28.46 -8.75 4.81
N ASP A 352 29.37 -8.25 5.63
CA ASP A 352 30.44 -7.33 5.21
C ASP A 352 31.59 -8.12 4.57
N CYS A 353 31.47 -8.37 3.28
CA CYS A 353 32.41 -9.20 2.52
C CYS A 353 33.70 -8.44 2.19
N GLY A 354 33.63 -7.11 2.09
CA GLY A 354 34.75 -6.21 1.85
C GLY A 354 35.60 -5.91 3.09
N GLY A 355 35.05 -6.14 4.28
CA GLY A 355 35.68 -5.86 5.57
C GLY A 355 35.79 -4.37 5.89
N ASP A 356 34.92 -3.54 5.31
CA ASP A 356 34.96 -2.07 5.44
C ASP A 356 34.05 -1.52 6.55
N GLY A 357 33.33 -2.41 7.25
CA GLY A 357 32.42 -2.08 8.33
C GLY A 357 31.02 -1.69 7.85
N SER A 358 30.70 -1.89 6.57
CA SER A 358 29.39 -1.65 5.98
C SER A 358 28.94 -2.84 5.13
N VAL A 359 27.64 -2.89 4.79
CA VAL A 359 27.10 -3.91 3.88
C VAL A 359 26.37 -3.22 2.76
N THR A 360 26.88 -3.39 1.55
CA THR A 360 26.31 -2.88 0.31
C THR A 360 25.34 -3.89 -0.32
N VAL A 361 24.53 -3.42 -1.27
CA VAL A 361 23.65 -4.31 -2.05
C VAL A 361 24.48 -5.34 -2.84
N ASP A 362 25.66 -4.97 -3.33
CA ASP A 362 26.54 -5.87 -4.08
C ASP A 362 27.05 -7.03 -3.22
N GLU A 363 27.31 -6.79 -1.94
CA GLU A 363 27.69 -7.84 -0.99
C GLU A 363 26.51 -8.75 -0.66
N ILE A 364 25.29 -8.20 -0.53
CA ILE A 364 24.07 -9.02 -0.38
C ILE A 364 23.86 -9.91 -1.61
N VAL A 365 24.07 -9.37 -2.81
CA VAL A 365 23.99 -10.16 -4.05
C VAL A 365 25.08 -11.23 -4.10
N LEU A 366 26.29 -10.94 -3.60
CA LEU A 366 27.36 -11.92 -3.47
C LEU A 366 26.95 -13.07 -2.53
N LEU A 367 26.37 -12.77 -1.36
CA LEU A 367 25.85 -13.77 -0.42
C LEU A 367 24.77 -14.65 -1.04
N VAL A 368 23.84 -14.06 -1.80
CA VAL A 368 22.81 -14.81 -2.53
C VAL A 368 23.45 -15.74 -3.56
N ASN A 369 24.48 -15.29 -4.27
CA ASN A 369 25.20 -16.15 -5.23
C ASN A 369 25.99 -17.28 -4.55
N ILE A 370 26.52 -17.06 -3.34
CA ILE A 370 27.15 -18.10 -2.53
C ILE A 370 26.10 -19.10 -2.03
N ALA A 371 24.96 -18.64 -1.51
CA ALA A 371 23.86 -19.50 -1.06
C ALA A 371 23.24 -20.35 -2.18
N LEU A 372 23.39 -19.92 -3.44
CA LEU A 372 22.98 -20.64 -4.63
C LEU A 372 24.08 -21.54 -5.22
N ASP A 373 25.21 -21.74 -4.52
CA ASP A 373 26.40 -22.49 -4.96
C ASP A 373 27.00 -22.00 -6.29
N ARG A 374 26.77 -20.74 -6.66
CA ARG A 374 27.29 -20.14 -7.91
C ARG A 374 28.68 -19.54 -7.74
N VAL A 375 29.02 -19.18 -6.51
CA VAL A 375 30.28 -18.56 -6.10
C VAL A 375 30.76 -19.26 -4.83
N SER A 376 32.07 -19.46 -4.67
CA SER A 376 32.63 -20.10 -3.47
C SER A 376 32.37 -19.27 -2.21
N GLN A 377 32.03 -19.96 -1.10
CA GLN A 377 31.87 -19.35 0.23
C GLN A 377 33.11 -18.59 0.71
N ASP A 378 34.30 -18.96 0.23
CA ASP A 378 35.55 -18.24 0.52
C ASP A 378 35.53 -16.76 0.07
N GLN A 379 34.63 -16.38 -0.85
CA GLN A 379 34.48 -14.99 -1.28
C GLN A 379 33.78 -14.10 -0.24
N CYS A 380 33.07 -14.68 0.73
CA CYS A 380 32.49 -13.91 1.83
C CYS A 380 32.30 -14.75 3.09
N ARG A 381 33.36 -14.84 3.90
CA ARG A 381 33.31 -15.52 5.20
C ARG A 381 32.42 -14.80 6.22
N ALA A 382 32.24 -13.49 6.08
CA ALA A 382 31.33 -12.71 6.92
C ALA A 382 29.86 -13.07 6.72
N GLY A 383 29.54 -13.80 5.65
CA GLY A 383 28.20 -14.27 5.32
C GLY A 383 27.76 -15.54 6.02
N ASP A 384 28.70 -16.37 6.49
CA ASP A 384 28.45 -17.59 7.26
C ASP A 384 28.68 -17.28 8.74
N ARG A 385 27.61 -16.87 9.40
CA ARG A 385 27.63 -16.40 10.79
C ARG A 385 27.72 -17.57 11.76
N ASP A 386 27.09 -18.68 11.44
CA ASP A 386 27.08 -19.85 12.34
C ASP A 386 28.30 -20.78 12.15
N GLY A 387 29.09 -20.55 11.11
CA GLY A 387 30.36 -21.22 10.82
C GLY A 387 30.18 -22.62 10.22
N ASN A 388 29.02 -22.90 9.61
CA ASN A 388 28.67 -24.22 9.09
C ASN A 388 29.14 -24.47 7.64
N LEU A 389 29.84 -23.50 7.05
CA LEU A 389 30.35 -23.49 5.66
C LEU A 389 29.27 -23.40 4.58
N GLN A 390 28.07 -22.96 4.93
CA GLN A 390 26.97 -22.65 4.03
C GLN A 390 26.44 -21.26 4.34
N ILE A 391 25.79 -20.64 3.35
CA ILE A 391 25.07 -19.39 3.57
C ILE A 391 23.58 -19.68 3.43
N THR A 392 22.84 -19.49 4.52
CA THR A 392 21.40 -19.72 4.55
C THR A 392 20.61 -18.41 4.50
N ILE A 393 19.30 -18.50 4.26
CA ILE A 393 18.42 -17.32 4.11
C ILE A 393 18.44 -16.44 5.37
N ASP A 394 18.50 -17.03 6.56
CA ASP A 394 18.55 -16.28 7.82
C ASP A 394 19.83 -15.44 7.96
N GLU A 395 20.95 -15.89 7.40
CA GLU A 395 22.20 -15.13 7.38
C GLU A 395 22.16 -13.99 6.36
N ILE A 396 21.52 -14.22 5.20
CA ILE A 396 21.25 -13.17 4.21
C ILE A 396 20.30 -12.11 4.79
N VAL A 397 19.26 -12.51 5.54
CA VAL A 397 18.36 -11.58 6.23
C VAL A 397 19.10 -10.74 7.27
N LEU A 398 20.05 -11.36 8.00
CA LEU A 398 20.93 -10.63 8.92
C LEU A 398 21.83 -9.63 8.18
N ALA A 399 22.38 -9.99 7.02
CA ALA A 399 23.17 -9.08 6.19
C ALA A 399 22.34 -7.91 5.63
N VAL A 400 21.11 -8.16 5.20
CA VAL A 400 20.17 -7.09 4.80
C VAL A 400 19.91 -6.15 5.97
N ARG A 401 19.76 -6.69 7.18
CA ARG A 401 19.60 -5.87 8.38
C ARG A 401 20.86 -5.05 8.70
N SER A 402 22.06 -5.61 8.50
CA SER A 402 23.33 -4.88 8.60
C SER A 402 23.39 -3.72 7.60
N ALA A 403 22.94 -3.93 6.36
CA ALA A 403 22.91 -2.89 5.32
C ALA A 403 21.93 -1.76 5.65
N LEU A 404 20.78 -2.10 6.24
CA LEU A 404 19.73 -1.13 6.57
C LEU A 404 20.01 -0.34 7.85
N LEU A 405 20.58 -0.99 8.87
CA LEU A 405 20.71 -0.42 10.22
C LEU A 405 22.15 -0.09 10.59
N GLY A 406 23.12 -0.45 9.75
CA GLY A 406 24.54 -0.42 10.06
C GLY A 406 24.98 -1.59 10.94
N CYS A 407 26.23 -2.00 10.77
CA CYS A 407 26.85 -3.11 11.48
C CYS A 407 26.90 -2.93 13.01
N GLU A 408 26.89 -1.69 13.50
CA GLU A 408 26.96 -1.38 14.93
C GLU A 408 25.65 -1.69 15.67
N ALA A 409 24.51 -1.75 14.96
CA ALA A 409 23.19 -2.00 15.55
C ALA A 409 22.94 -3.48 15.89
N LEU A 410 23.81 -4.40 15.41
CA LEU A 410 23.65 -5.85 15.58
C LEU A 410 24.49 -6.45 16.72
N VAL A 411 25.26 -5.64 17.44
CA VAL A 411 25.95 -6.12 18.65
C VAL A 411 24.91 -6.29 19.76
N PRO A 412 24.73 -7.49 20.34
CA PRO A 412 23.98 -7.62 21.58
C PRO A 412 24.67 -6.75 22.62
N THR A 413 24.00 -5.72 23.11
CA THR A 413 24.47 -4.95 24.27
C THR A 413 24.65 -5.95 25.42
N SER A 414 25.92 -6.21 25.78
CA SER A 414 26.25 -6.96 26.99
C SER A 414 25.49 -6.32 28.16
N PRO A 415 24.74 -7.08 28.97
CA PRO A 415 23.83 -6.53 29.97
C PRO A 415 24.53 -5.88 31.18
N ASN A 416 25.81 -5.49 31.06
CA ASN A 416 26.60 -5.00 32.18
C ASN A 416 27.40 -3.71 31.95
N GLN A 417 26.96 -2.83 31.04
CA GLN A 417 27.41 -1.43 31.07
C GLN A 417 26.20 -0.50 31.08
N LEU A 418 25.72 -0.24 32.29
CA LEU A 418 24.90 0.93 32.56
C LEU A 418 25.79 2.17 32.39
N PRO A 419 25.54 3.07 31.44
CA PRO A 419 26.30 4.31 31.35
C PRO A 419 26.02 5.13 32.62
N SER A 420 27.07 5.43 33.38
CA SER A 420 26.98 6.45 34.43
C SER A 420 26.72 7.81 33.74
N PRO A 421 25.68 8.55 34.14
CA PRO A 421 25.29 9.77 33.45
C PRO A 421 26.32 10.88 33.68
N SER A 422 26.65 11.61 32.61
CA SER A 422 27.31 12.92 32.66
C SER A 422 26.28 14.02 32.52
#